data_AF-A0A9F5MXL4-F1
#
_entry.id   AF-A0A9F5MXL4-F1
#
_cell.length_a   1.000
_cell.length_b   1.000
_cell.length_c   1.000
_cell.angle_alpha   90.00
_cell.angle_beta   90.00
_cell.angle_gamma   90.00
#
_symmetry.space_group_name_H-M   'P 1'
#
loop_
_entity.id
_entity.type
_entity.pdbx_description
1 polymer ?
#
loop_
_entity_poly.entity_id
_entity_poly.type
_entity_poly.pdbx_seq_one_letter_code
_entity_poly.pdbx_strand_id
1 'polypeptide(L)'
;MQPPFLFVILLDRMCSHSSFFFSPGEKCQYDPSFRGPIQKRSCTDIICCVIFGVFIAGYIVVGLLAWLYGDPRQVIYPRNSTGSYCGVGSNRDKPYLLYFNLIKCVMDLNPLAVAMKGLQCPTTQICVSSCTDKFWVVPPSALIPPSPLHTMKPSVVWNQTLCQPSIDLKTTNLTVSEILNQQLCPEFTIPTMPLINRCLPSFNTSQVGNFNVSGMTQNETLSYITNGTQQLISSLGVKDISMKIFEDLTRTWYWILM
;
A
#
# COMPACT_ATOMS: atom_id res chain seq x y z
N MET A 1 5.14 -7.08 -0.63
CA MET A 1 5.35 -8.46 -1.08
C MET A 1 6.85 -8.71 -1.00
N GLN A 2 7.31 -9.01 0.21
CA GLN A 2 8.69 -9.35 0.51
C GLN A 2 8.75 -10.88 0.46
N PRO A 3 9.67 -11.46 -0.32
CA PRO A 3 9.63 -12.90 -0.56
C PRO A 3 10.07 -13.68 0.68
N PRO A 4 9.48 -14.85 0.95
CA PRO A 4 9.83 -15.71 2.08
C PRO A 4 11.08 -16.54 1.75
N PHE A 5 12.22 -15.88 1.53
CA PHE A 5 13.52 -16.56 1.44
C PHE A 5 14.17 -16.79 2.82
N LEU A 6 13.63 -16.18 3.88
CA LEU A 6 14.23 -16.25 5.22
C LEU A 6 13.87 -17.54 5.99
N PHE A 7 12.78 -18.23 5.62
CA PHE A 7 12.34 -19.43 6.35
C PHE A 7 13.12 -20.68 5.95
N VAL A 8 13.65 -20.73 4.72
CA VAL A 8 14.48 -21.86 4.26
C VAL A 8 15.87 -21.82 4.91
N ILE A 9 16.41 -20.62 5.21
CA ILE A 9 17.74 -20.45 5.82
C ILE A 9 17.76 -20.82 7.32
N LEU A 10 16.60 -20.83 7.98
CA LEU A 10 16.50 -21.13 9.42
C LEU A 10 16.50 -22.64 9.72
N LEU A 11 16.10 -23.49 8.78
CA LEU A 11 16.11 -24.95 8.96
C LEU A 11 17.49 -25.58 8.73
N ASP A 12 18.36 -24.95 7.93
CA ASP A 12 19.75 -25.40 7.77
C ASP A 12 20.65 -25.05 8.97
N ARG A 13 20.24 -24.09 9.82
CA ARG A 13 21.08 -23.58 10.92
C ARG A 13 20.99 -24.35 12.24
N MET A 14 20.10 -25.34 12.37
CA MET A 14 19.96 -26.09 13.64
C MET A 14 20.86 -27.33 13.75
N CYS A 15 21.72 -27.63 12.76
CA CYS A 15 22.56 -28.84 12.78
C CYS A 15 24.08 -28.59 12.79
N SER A 16 24.54 -27.37 13.05
CA SER A 16 25.98 -27.08 13.14
C SER A 16 26.28 -26.08 14.25
N HIS A 17 26.39 -26.56 15.48
CA HIS A 17 26.97 -25.78 16.57
C HIS A 17 27.76 -26.68 17.53
N SER A 18 29.00 -26.97 17.13
CA SER A 18 30.07 -27.41 18.03
C SER A 18 31.35 -26.67 17.61
N SER A 19 31.71 -25.68 18.42
CA SER A 19 32.92 -24.84 18.43
C SER A 19 34.25 -25.59 18.21
N PHE A 20 35.24 -24.97 17.54
CA PHE A 20 36.64 -24.95 18.04
C PHE A 20 37.59 -23.99 17.29
N PHE A 21 38.51 -23.42 18.06
CA PHE A 21 39.65 -22.55 17.77
C PHE A 21 40.55 -23.03 16.61
N PHE A 22 41.08 -22.11 15.79
CA PHE A 22 42.02 -22.41 14.70
C PHE A 22 43.47 -22.08 15.13
N SER A 23 44.23 -23.08 15.58
CA SER A 23 45.70 -23.07 15.50
C SER A 23 46.12 -23.67 14.15
N PRO A 24 47.23 -23.23 13.53
CA PRO A 24 47.70 -23.81 12.27
C PRO A 24 48.21 -25.23 12.50
N GLY A 25 47.31 -26.20 12.36
CA GLY A 25 47.58 -27.64 12.47
C GLY A 25 48.01 -28.25 11.14
N GLU A 26 48.91 -29.21 11.23
CA GLU A 26 49.44 -30.00 10.12
C GLU A 26 48.32 -30.67 9.30
N LYS A 27 48.57 -30.90 8.00
CA LYS A 27 47.57 -31.43 7.06
C LYS A 27 47.02 -32.78 7.57
N CYS A 28 45.72 -32.84 7.86
CA CYS A 28 45.06 -34.08 8.26
C CYS A 28 45.24 -35.15 7.18
N GLN A 29 45.84 -36.28 7.54
CA GLN A 29 45.93 -37.44 6.66
C GLN A 29 44.56 -38.11 6.53
N TYR A 30 44.27 -38.64 5.34
CA TYR A 30 43.04 -39.35 5.02
C TYR A 30 42.94 -40.63 5.87
N ASP A 31 42.05 -40.64 6.86
CA ASP A 31 41.72 -41.82 7.64
C ASP A 31 40.67 -42.65 6.87
N PRO A 32 41.01 -43.84 6.35
CA PRO A 32 40.07 -44.70 5.63
C PRO A 32 38.95 -45.25 6.53
N SER A 33 39.05 -45.09 7.86
CA SER A 33 37.99 -45.38 8.83
C SER A 33 37.09 -44.17 9.11
N PHE A 34 37.37 -42.97 8.57
CA PHE A 34 36.53 -41.79 8.74
C PHE A 34 35.25 -41.92 7.92
N ARG A 35 34.30 -42.57 8.55
CA ARG A 35 32.92 -42.61 8.10
C ARG A 35 32.33 -41.26 8.50
N GLY A 36 32.30 -40.34 7.54
CA GLY A 36 31.80 -38.98 7.75
C GLY A 36 30.39 -38.95 8.39
N PRO A 37 29.88 -37.75 8.78
CA PRO A 37 28.64 -37.56 9.56
C PRO A 37 27.33 -37.96 8.85
N ILE A 38 27.42 -38.84 7.87
CA ILE A 38 26.39 -39.29 6.94
C ILE A 38 25.90 -40.71 7.26
N GLN A 39 26.47 -41.40 8.26
CA GLN A 39 26.30 -42.85 8.37
C GLN A 39 25.02 -43.35 9.03
N LYS A 40 24.09 -42.47 9.44
CA LYS A 40 22.74 -42.85 9.94
C LYS A 40 21.63 -41.85 9.60
N ARG A 41 21.57 -41.33 8.36
CA ARG A 41 20.51 -40.35 7.96
C ARG A 41 19.20 -40.96 7.47
N SER A 42 19.13 -42.28 7.24
CA SER A 42 17.97 -42.91 6.57
C SER A 42 16.65 -42.85 7.34
N CYS A 43 16.65 -42.70 8.68
CA CYS A 43 15.42 -42.74 9.49
C CYS A 43 14.80 -41.35 9.72
N THR A 44 15.62 -40.29 9.80
CA THR A 44 15.15 -38.92 9.99
C THR A 44 14.67 -38.29 8.67
N ASP A 45 15.27 -38.67 7.54
CA ASP A 45 14.92 -38.15 6.21
C ASP A 45 13.48 -38.52 5.81
N ILE A 46 13.04 -39.76 6.09
CA ILE A 46 11.68 -40.24 5.78
C ILE A 46 10.61 -39.41 6.52
N ILE A 47 10.81 -39.16 7.82
CA ILE A 47 9.87 -38.37 8.64
C ILE A 47 9.83 -36.92 8.14
N CYS A 48 10.98 -36.32 7.85
CA CYS A 48 11.06 -34.98 7.27
C CYS A 48 10.39 -34.89 5.89
N CYS A 49 10.55 -35.91 5.03
CA CYS A 49 9.88 -35.98 3.73
C CYS A 49 8.36 -36.07 3.85
N VAL A 50 7.83 -36.85 4.79
CA VAL A 50 6.38 -36.94 5.03
C VAL A 50 5.83 -35.59 5.49
N ILE A 51 6.50 -34.93 6.44
CA ILE A 51 6.10 -33.61 6.92
C ILE A 51 6.14 -32.58 5.79
N PHE A 52 7.21 -32.57 4.99
CA PHE A 52 7.32 -31.68 3.82
C PHE A 52 6.22 -31.94 2.79
N GLY A 53 5.91 -33.21 2.50
CA GLY A 53 4.83 -33.60 1.60
C GLY A 53 3.45 -33.10 2.07
N VAL A 54 3.17 -33.17 3.37
CA VAL A 54 1.95 -32.61 3.98
C VAL A 54 1.90 -31.09 3.80
N PHE A 55 3.00 -30.37 4.03
CA PHE A 55 3.05 -28.93 3.78
C PHE A 55 2.76 -28.59 2.32
N ILE A 56 3.40 -29.29 1.37
CA ILE A 56 3.17 -29.07 -0.08
C ILE A 56 1.71 -29.35 -0.43
N ALA A 57 1.14 -30.46 0.04
CA ALA A 57 -0.28 -30.78 -0.18
C ALA A 57 -1.19 -29.69 0.41
N GLY A 58 -0.90 -29.21 1.62
CA GLY A 58 -1.62 -28.09 2.25
C GLY A 58 -1.57 -26.81 1.42
N TYR A 59 -0.39 -26.45 0.89
CA TYR A 59 -0.24 -25.28 0.01
C TYR A 59 -1.00 -25.43 -1.31
N ILE A 60 -1.02 -26.63 -1.89
CA ILE A 60 -1.82 -26.90 -3.11
C ILE A 60 -3.31 -26.70 -2.81
N VAL A 61 -3.81 -27.22 -1.68
CA VAL A 61 -5.22 -27.05 -1.27
C VAL A 61 -5.55 -25.58 -1.06
N VAL A 62 -4.71 -24.82 -0.33
CA VAL A 62 -4.92 -23.38 -0.13
C VAL A 62 -4.86 -22.62 -1.46
N GLY A 63 -3.95 -22.99 -2.37
CA GLY A 63 -3.85 -22.43 -3.71
C GLY A 63 -5.11 -22.66 -4.53
N LEU A 64 -5.65 -23.87 -4.52
CA LEU A 64 -6.91 -24.21 -5.20
C LEU A 64 -8.10 -23.47 -4.60
N LEU A 65 -8.19 -23.36 -3.27
CA LEU A 65 -9.25 -22.59 -2.61
C LEU A 65 -9.15 -21.10 -2.95
N ALA A 66 -7.95 -20.52 -2.95
CA ALA A 66 -7.73 -19.13 -3.36
C ALA A 66 -8.07 -18.91 -4.85
N TRP A 67 -7.80 -19.90 -5.71
CA TRP A 67 -8.15 -19.87 -7.13
C TRP A 67 -9.68 -19.92 -7.32
N LEU A 68 -10.37 -20.82 -6.63
CA LEU A 68 -11.82 -21.00 -6.80
C LEU A 68 -12.65 -19.88 -6.17
N TYR A 69 -12.23 -19.38 -5.00
CA TYR A 69 -13.02 -18.42 -4.20
C TYR A 69 -12.44 -17.00 -4.17
N GLY A 70 -11.27 -16.76 -4.78
CA GLY A 70 -10.66 -15.44 -4.82
C GLY A 70 -11.40 -14.50 -5.76
N ASP A 71 -11.89 -13.36 -5.24
CA ASP A 71 -12.39 -12.27 -6.09
C ASP A 71 -11.22 -11.32 -6.45
N PRO A 72 -10.74 -11.31 -7.71
CA PRO A 72 -9.63 -10.47 -8.12
C PRO A 72 -9.93 -8.97 -8.09
N ARG A 73 -11.21 -8.58 -8.08
CA ARG A 73 -11.61 -7.17 -8.10
C ARG A 73 -11.14 -6.42 -6.86
N GLN A 74 -10.99 -7.12 -5.73
CA GLN A 74 -10.49 -6.53 -4.49
C GLN A 74 -9.04 -6.05 -4.60
N VAL A 75 -8.24 -6.69 -5.45
CA VAL A 75 -6.85 -6.30 -5.68
C VAL A 75 -6.80 -5.15 -6.67
N ILE A 76 -7.56 -5.24 -7.77
CA ILE A 76 -7.53 -4.31 -8.91
C ILE A 76 -8.14 -2.95 -8.58
N TYR A 77 -9.33 -2.95 -7.98
CA TYR A 77 -10.12 -1.73 -7.81
C TYR A 77 -9.99 -1.16 -6.39
N PRO A 78 -9.65 0.14 -6.26
CA PRO A 78 -9.68 0.79 -4.96
C PRO A 78 -11.13 0.92 -4.45
N ARG A 79 -11.26 0.90 -3.12
CA ARG A 79 -12.54 1.12 -2.41
C ARG A 79 -12.55 2.49 -1.75
N ASN A 80 -13.67 3.19 -1.86
CA ASN A 80 -13.91 4.44 -1.14
C ASN A 80 -14.26 4.18 0.34
N SER A 81 -14.42 5.25 1.13
CA SER A 81 -14.74 5.14 2.57
C SER A 81 -16.11 4.50 2.86
N THR A 82 -17.00 4.44 1.87
CA THR A 82 -18.32 3.77 1.98
C THR A 82 -18.26 2.28 1.60
N GLY A 83 -17.09 1.77 1.21
CA GLY A 83 -16.89 0.38 0.78
C GLY A 83 -17.21 0.10 -0.69
N SER A 84 -17.62 1.11 -1.46
CA SER A 84 -17.90 0.97 -2.90
C SER A 84 -16.60 1.01 -3.72
N TYR A 85 -16.55 0.21 -4.78
CA TYR A 85 -15.43 0.21 -5.73
C TYR A 85 -15.47 1.43 -6.66
N CYS A 86 -14.31 2.00 -6.97
CA CYS A 86 -14.15 3.03 -7.98
C CYS A 86 -13.97 2.40 -9.38
N GLY A 87 -14.55 2.99 -10.43
CA GLY A 87 -14.45 2.49 -11.81
C GLY A 87 -15.38 1.32 -12.16
N VAL A 88 -16.21 0.86 -11.21
CA VAL A 88 -17.14 -0.27 -11.41
C VAL A 88 -18.49 0.06 -10.79
N GLY A 89 -19.57 -0.55 -11.30
CA GLY A 89 -20.93 -0.40 -10.75
C GLY A 89 -21.49 1.01 -10.90
N SER A 90 -21.87 1.64 -9.79
CA SER A 90 -22.38 3.02 -9.74
C SER A 90 -21.29 4.08 -9.95
N ASN A 91 -20.01 3.74 -9.75
CA ASN A 91 -18.88 4.65 -9.90
C ASN A 91 -18.08 4.40 -11.19
N ARG A 92 -18.72 3.92 -12.27
CA ARG A 92 -18.04 3.63 -13.55
C ARG A 92 -17.33 4.85 -14.12
N ASP A 93 -17.96 6.03 -14.05
CA ASP A 93 -17.39 7.28 -14.57
C ASP A 93 -16.32 7.88 -13.64
N LYS A 94 -16.04 7.24 -12.50
CA LYS A 94 -15.12 7.72 -11.47
C LYS A 94 -14.09 6.64 -11.13
N PRO A 95 -13.10 6.41 -12.00
CA PRO A 95 -12.14 5.33 -11.82
C PRO A 95 -11.07 5.62 -10.77
N TYR A 96 -10.80 6.89 -10.45
CA TYR A 96 -9.69 7.26 -9.57
C TYR A 96 -10.14 7.44 -8.11
N LEU A 97 -9.32 6.98 -7.18
CA LEU A 97 -9.52 7.17 -5.75
C LEU A 97 -8.70 8.37 -5.24
N LEU A 98 -9.38 9.36 -4.67
CA LEU A 98 -8.78 10.54 -4.07
C LEU A 98 -8.80 10.44 -2.53
N TYR A 99 -7.69 10.82 -1.90
CA TYR A 99 -7.57 10.96 -0.44
C TYR A 99 -7.72 12.41 -0.05
N PHE A 100 -8.53 12.70 0.97
CA PHE A 100 -8.71 14.08 1.44
C PHE A 100 -7.44 14.65 2.09
N ASN A 101 -6.69 13.82 2.81
CA ASN A 101 -5.43 14.22 3.40
C ASN A 101 -4.44 13.05 3.34
N LEU A 102 -3.57 13.04 2.34
CA LEU A 102 -2.56 12.00 2.23
C LEU A 102 -1.44 12.16 3.28
N ILE A 103 -1.18 13.39 3.74
CA ILE A 103 -0.12 13.70 4.72
C ILE A 103 -0.42 13.04 6.07
N LYS A 104 -1.68 13.11 6.55
CA LYS A 104 -2.12 12.38 7.75
C LYS A 104 -1.85 10.88 7.62
N CYS A 105 -2.04 10.33 6.42
CA CYS A 105 -1.72 8.92 6.21
C CYS A 105 -0.22 8.66 6.41
N VAL A 106 0.65 9.43 5.75
CA VAL A 106 2.11 9.25 5.82
C VAL A 106 2.65 9.40 7.25
N MET A 107 2.13 10.35 8.03
CA MET A 107 2.54 10.55 9.42
C MET A 107 2.11 9.40 10.34
N ASP A 108 1.00 8.72 10.01
CA ASP A 108 0.49 7.55 10.73
C ASP A 108 1.04 6.20 10.19
N LEU A 109 1.89 6.22 9.16
CA LEU A 109 2.57 5.03 8.61
C LEU A 109 3.71 4.57 9.53
N ASN A 110 3.40 4.21 10.76
CA ASN A 110 4.27 3.31 11.51
C ASN A 110 4.28 1.94 10.80
N PRO A 111 5.45 1.29 10.63
CA PRO A 111 5.57 0.03 9.90
C PRO A 111 4.71 -1.11 10.50
N LEU A 112 4.38 -1.02 11.78
CA LEU A 112 3.49 -1.93 12.50
C LEU A 112 2.00 -1.76 12.12
N ALA A 113 1.56 -0.55 11.76
CA ALA A 113 0.19 -0.27 11.36
C ALA A 113 -0.12 -0.80 9.95
N VAL A 114 0.86 -0.73 9.04
CA VAL A 114 0.78 -1.28 7.67
C VAL A 114 0.65 -2.81 7.70
N ALA A 115 1.34 -3.47 8.62
CA ALA A 115 1.29 -4.92 8.81
C ALA A 115 -0.05 -5.40 9.40
N MET A 116 -0.71 -4.59 10.22
CA MET A 116 -1.91 -4.98 10.98
C MET A 116 -3.24 -4.58 10.30
N LYS A 117 -3.30 -3.44 9.61
CA LYS A 117 -4.55 -2.90 9.04
C LYS A 117 -4.50 -2.69 7.52
N GLY A 118 -3.40 -3.05 6.86
CA GLY A 118 -3.14 -2.60 5.49
C GLY A 118 -3.03 -1.07 5.43
N LEU A 119 -3.10 -0.49 4.22
CA LEU A 119 -3.04 0.95 4.00
C LEU A 119 -4.36 1.66 4.41
N GLN A 120 -4.90 1.35 5.58
CA GLN A 120 -6.11 1.98 6.13
C GLN A 120 -5.73 3.30 6.79
N CYS A 121 -5.53 4.32 5.95
CA CYS A 121 -5.45 5.70 6.41
C CYS A 121 -6.76 6.08 7.12
N PRO A 122 -6.75 6.77 8.27
CA PRO A 122 -7.96 7.28 8.94
C PRO A 122 -8.59 8.47 8.19
N THR A 123 -8.33 8.58 6.89
CA THR A 123 -8.76 9.67 6.04
C THR A 123 -9.84 9.21 5.07
N THR A 124 -10.84 10.07 4.92
CA THR A 124 -11.92 9.83 3.96
C THR A 124 -11.36 9.71 2.55
N GLN A 125 -11.85 8.70 1.84
CA GLN A 125 -11.50 8.35 0.47
C GLN A 125 -12.74 8.40 -0.40
N ILE A 126 -12.65 9.04 -1.58
CA ILE A 126 -13.76 9.17 -2.53
C ILE A 126 -13.33 8.76 -3.95
N CYS A 127 -14.30 8.40 -4.79
CA CYS A 127 -14.06 8.14 -6.21
C CYS A 127 -14.26 9.43 -7.02
N VAL A 128 -13.33 9.75 -7.91
CA VAL A 128 -13.35 10.92 -8.80
C VAL A 128 -13.08 10.53 -10.25
N SER A 129 -13.58 11.33 -11.19
CA SER A 129 -13.39 11.12 -12.64
C SER A 129 -11.98 11.51 -13.09
N SER A 130 -11.37 12.51 -12.44
CA SER A 130 -10.02 12.99 -12.72
C SER A 130 -9.35 13.47 -11.43
N CYS A 131 -8.03 13.34 -11.36
CA CYS A 131 -7.25 13.87 -10.25
C CYS A 131 -7.20 15.41 -10.31
N THR A 132 -6.96 16.05 -9.17
CA THR A 132 -6.93 17.51 -9.07
C THR A 132 -5.54 18.03 -9.46
N ASP A 133 -5.47 18.98 -10.39
CA ASP A 133 -4.20 19.58 -10.84
C ASP A 133 -3.85 20.89 -10.12
N LYS A 134 -4.78 21.44 -9.33
CA LYS A 134 -4.65 22.76 -8.69
C LYS A 134 -4.63 22.65 -7.18
N PHE A 135 -3.76 23.45 -6.57
CA PHE A 135 -3.83 23.67 -5.13
C PHE A 135 -5.04 24.55 -4.81
N TRP A 136 -5.89 24.10 -3.88
CA TRP A 136 -7.03 24.86 -3.38
C TRP A 136 -7.21 24.58 -1.89
N VAL A 137 -7.63 25.59 -1.15
CA VAL A 137 -7.89 25.50 0.29
C VAL A 137 -9.20 26.21 0.59
N VAL A 138 -9.94 25.71 1.58
CA VAL A 138 -11.14 26.38 2.06
C VAL A 138 -10.77 27.81 2.49
N PRO A 139 -11.40 28.84 1.91
CA PRO A 139 -11.08 30.21 2.26
C PRO A 139 -11.49 30.47 3.72
N PRO A 140 -10.70 31.23 4.50
CA PRO A 140 -10.99 31.48 5.91
C PRO A 140 -12.33 32.20 6.11
N SER A 141 -12.80 32.95 5.11
CA SER A 141 -14.12 33.59 5.11
C SER A 141 -15.29 32.60 5.13
N ALA A 142 -15.10 31.37 4.66
CA ALA A 142 -16.12 30.32 4.67
C ALA A 142 -16.20 29.59 6.03
N LEU A 143 -15.16 29.67 6.86
CA LEU A 143 -15.10 29.06 8.20
C LEU A 143 -15.79 29.91 9.27
N ILE A 144 -16.15 31.15 8.93
CA ILE A 144 -16.85 32.08 9.82
C ILE A 144 -18.30 31.57 9.99
N PRO A 145 -18.83 31.49 11.22
CA PRO A 145 -20.21 31.06 11.43
C PRO A 145 -21.19 31.97 10.67
N PRO A 146 -22.30 31.40 10.16
CA PRO A 146 -23.25 32.14 9.35
C PRO A 146 -23.78 33.35 10.13
N SER A 147 -23.53 34.54 9.58
CA SER A 147 -23.99 35.82 10.12
C SER A 147 -24.90 36.48 9.07
N PRO A 148 -25.82 37.37 9.47
CA PRO A 148 -26.72 38.06 8.53
C PRO A 148 -26.00 38.90 7.45
N LEU A 149 -24.69 39.10 7.59
CA LEU A 149 -23.85 39.86 6.66
C LEU A 149 -23.05 38.96 5.69
N HIS A 150 -22.80 37.70 6.04
CA HIS A 150 -22.03 36.75 5.21
C HIS A 150 -22.61 35.33 5.36
N THR A 151 -23.46 34.94 4.42
CA THR A 151 -23.93 33.55 4.26
C THR A 151 -23.35 32.97 2.98
N MET A 152 -22.24 32.24 3.09
CA MET A 152 -21.65 31.52 1.96
C MET A 152 -22.22 30.11 1.92
N LYS A 153 -22.90 29.75 0.84
CA LYS A 153 -23.44 28.39 0.67
C LYS A 153 -22.28 27.40 0.42
N PRO A 154 -22.33 26.18 0.99
CA PRO A 154 -21.31 25.15 0.75
C PRO A 154 -21.07 24.85 -0.74
N SER A 155 -22.11 24.97 -1.57
CA SER A 155 -22.03 24.78 -3.03
C SER A 155 -21.15 25.80 -3.78
N VAL A 156 -20.85 26.95 -3.16
CA VAL A 156 -19.97 27.98 -3.73
C VAL A 156 -18.51 27.70 -3.34
N VAL A 157 -18.31 27.04 -2.20
CA VAL A 157 -16.99 26.74 -1.66
C VAL A 157 -16.43 25.46 -2.29
N TRP A 158 -17.24 24.40 -2.35
CA TRP A 158 -16.80 23.10 -2.87
C TRP A 158 -17.50 22.70 -4.16
N ASN A 159 -16.80 21.87 -4.93
CA ASN A 159 -17.40 21.13 -6.02
C ASN A 159 -17.96 19.79 -5.48
N GLN A 160 -19.21 19.48 -5.83
CA GLN A 160 -19.89 18.23 -5.46
C GLN A 160 -19.08 16.98 -5.83
N THR A 161 -18.32 17.01 -6.92
CA THR A 161 -17.50 15.88 -7.36
C THR A 161 -16.37 15.53 -6.39
N LEU A 162 -15.94 16.48 -5.55
CA LEU A 162 -14.85 16.31 -4.59
C LEU A 162 -15.33 15.98 -3.18
N CYS A 163 -16.64 15.88 -2.96
CA CYS A 163 -17.23 15.54 -1.66
C CYS A 163 -17.75 14.10 -1.66
N GLN A 164 -18.04 13.58 -0.46
CA GLN A 164 -18.69 12.29 -0.32
C GLN A 164 -20.08 12.29 -1.00
N PRO A 165 -20.51 11.16 -1.58
CA PRO A 165 -21.84 11.06 -2.20
C PRO A 165 -22.99 11.14 -1.18
N SER A 166 -22.70 11.02 0.12
CA SER A 166 -23.68 11.08 1.21
C SER A 166 -24.23 12.49 1.46
N ILE A 167 -23.61 13.53 0.89
CA ILE A 167 -23.97 14.94 1.11
C ILE A 167 -24.27 15.64 -0.21
N ASP A 168 -25.37 16.40 -0.29
CA ASP A 168 -25.71 17.24 -1.45
C ASP A 168 -25.54 18.73 -1.11
N LEU A 169 -24.49 19.37 -1.63
CA LEU A 169 -24.11 20.74 -1.28
C LEU A 169 -25.18 21.81 -1.57
N LYS A 170 -26.20 21.48 -2.40
CA LYS A 170 -27.29 22.39 -2.77
C LYS A 170 -28.45 22.38 -1.77
N THR A 171 -28.69 21.26 -1.10
CA THR A 171 -29.87 21.01 -0.24
C THR A 171 -29.50 20.90 1.23
N THR A 172 -28.22 20.89 1.57
CA THR A 172 -27.73 20.75 2.94
C THR A 172 -27.96 21.98 3.79
N ASN A 173 -28.40 21.76 5.03
CA ASN A 173 -28.47 22.76 6.09
C ASN A 173 -27.19 22.82 6.95
N LEU A 174 -26.18 22.00 6.63
CA LEU A 174 -24.91 21.95 7.37
C LEU A 174 -24.04 23.16 7.06
N THR A 175 -23.31 23.64 8.07
CA THR A 175 -22.31 24.70 7.92
C THR A 175 -21.00 24.13 7.37
N VAL A 176 -20.17 25.00 6.79
CA VAL A 176 -18.83 24.66 6.26
C VAL A 176 -17.98 23.97 7.33
N SER A 177 -18.00 24.48 8.57
CA SER A 177 -17.24 23.92 9.69
C SER A 177 -17.70 22.51 10.09
N GLU A 178 -19.01 22.23 10.03
CA GLU A 178 -19.55 20.90 10.34
C GLU A 178 -19.15 19.88 9.26
N ILE A 179 -19.20 20.28 7.98
CA ILE A 179 -18.77 19.45 6.85
C ILE A 179 -17.29 19.05 6.97
N LEU A 180 -16.45 19.97 7.46
CA LEU A 180 -15.03 19.72 7.71
C LEU A 180 -14.79 18.80 8.91
N ASN A 181 -15.50 19.02 10.02
CA ASN A 181 -15.42 18.17 11.20
C ASN A 181 -15.83 16.73 10.89
N GLN A 182 -16.87 16.55 10.08
CA GLN A 182 -17.36 15.24 9.63
C GLN A 182 -16.55 14.63 8.48
N GLN A 183 -15.51 15.33 7.97
CA GLN A 183 -14.69 14.89 6.84
C GLN A 183 -15.51 14.50 5.59
N LEU A 184 -16.58 15.26 5.31
CA LEU A 184 -17.44 15.01 4.15
C LEU A 184 -16.88 15.62 2.85
N CYS A 185 -16.09 16.69 2.99
CA CYS A 185 -15.37 17.33 1.88
C CYS A 185 -13.91 17.60 2.29
N PRO A 186 -12.99 17.74 1.32
CA PRO A 186 -11.59 18.03 1.59
C PRO A 186 -11.42 19.48 2.07
N GLU A 187 -10.58 19.69 3.09
CA GLU A 187 -10.16 21.01 3.58
C GLU A 187 -9.24 21.72 2.58
N PHE A 188 -8.41 20.94 1.90
CA PHE A 188 -7.55 21.40 0.82
C PHE A 188 -7.38 20.30 -0.22
N THR A 189 -7.12 20.69 -1.46
CA THR A 189 -6.71 19.79 -2.53
C THR A 189 -5.31 20.15 -2.97
N ILE A 190 -4.47 19.14 -3.15
CA ILE A 190 -3.12 19.29 -3.69
C ILE A 190 -3.08 18.82 -5.15
N PRO A 191 -2.15 19.34 -5.97
CA PRO A 191 -1.91 18.79 -7.29
C PRO A 191 -1.52 17.31 -7.19
N THR A 192 -2.23 16.46 -7.91
CA THR A 192 -2.08 15.01 -7.89
C THR A 192 -2.12 14.44 -9.30
N MET A 193 -1.43 13.34 -9.51
CA MET A 193 -1.44 12.59 -10.76
C MET A 193 -2.05 11.20 -10.56
N PRO A 194 -2.74 10.65 -11.58
CA PRO A 194 -3.30 9.31 -11.51
C PRO A 194 -2.22 8.24 -11.60
N LEU A 195 -2.17 7.34 -10.62
CA LEU A 195 -1.30 6.15 -10.58
C LEU A 195 -2.05 4.98 -9.93
N ILE A 196 -2.19 3.85 -10.61
CA ILE A 196 -2.94 2.65 -10.13
C ILE A 196 -4.38 3.00 -9.69
N ASN A 197 -5.13 3.74 -10.52
CA ASN A 197 -6.48 4.19 -10.17
C ASN A 197 -6.55 4.99 -8.84
N ARG A 198 -5.43 5.59 -8.39
CA ARG A 198 -5.36 6.43 -7.19
C ARG A 198 -4.74 7.77 -7.56
N CYS A 199 -5.17 8.84 -6.91
CA CYS A 199 -4.56 10.15 -7.05
C CYS A 199 -3.44 10.29 -6.02
N LEU A 200 -2.21 10.42 -6.48
CA LEU A 200 -1.02 10.60 -5.64
C LEU A 200 -0.36 11.94 -5.95
N PRO A 201 0.20 12.63 -4.94
CA PRO A 201 0.89 13.90 -5.14
C PRO A 201 2.08 13.70 -6.09
N SER A 202 2.14 14.55 -7.11
CA SER A 202 3.32 14.65 -7.95
C SER A 202 4.34 15.56 -7.26
N PHE A 203 5.36 14.98 -6.65
CA PHE A 203 6.48 15.77 -6.10
C PHE A 203 7.42 16.12 -7.25
N ASN A 204 7.24 17.30 -7.82
CA ASN A 204 8.30 17.87 -8.66
C ASN A 204 9.39 18.38 -7.70
N THR A 205 10.64 17.98 -7.93
CA THR A 205 11.82 18.28 -7.09
C THR A 205 12.01 19.78 -6.82
N SER A 206 11.42 20.63 -7.66
CA SER A 206 11.37 22.09 -7.53
C SER A 206 10.49 22.61 -6.37
N GLN A 207 9.56 21.81 -5.81
CA GLN A 207 8.71 22.22 -4.68
C GLN A 207 9.27 21.81 -3.30
N VAL A 208 10.32 20.99 -3.28
CA VAL A 208 10.97 20.49 -2.04
C VAL A 208 12.02 21.47 -1.51
N GLY A 209 12.43 22.46 -2.31
CA GLY A 209 13.48 23.44 -1.96
C GLY A 209 13.19 24.33 -0.74
N ASN A 210 11.97 24.32 -0.19
CA ASN A 210 11.58 25.13 0.97
C ASN A 210 11.24 24.32 2.24
N PHE A 211 11.37 22.99 2.23
CA PHE A 211 11.09 22.16 3.39
C PHE A 211 12.40 21.85 4.14
N ASN A 212 12.58 22.44 5.32
CA ASN A 212 13.70 22.13 6.20
C ASN A 212 13.23 21.07 7.22
N VAL A 213 13.65 19.82 7.04
CA VAL A 213 13.50 18.81 8.09
C VAL A 213 14.51 19.18 9.17
N SER A 214 13.99 19.52 10.35
CA SER A 214 14.77 20.02 11.49
C SER A 214 16.04 19.21 11.73
N GLY A 215 17.20 19.82 11.48
CA GLY A 215 18.53 19.24 11.70
C GLY A 215 19.34 18.92 10.44
N MET A 216 18.80 19.05 9.23
CA MET A 216 19.53 18.85 7.96
C MET A 216 19.63 20.14 7.14
N THR A 217 20.68 20.25 6.31
CA THR A 217 20.79 21.32 5.32
C THR A 217 19.76 21.16 4.20
N GLN A 218 19.37 22.24 3.51
CA GLN A 218 18.41 22.18 2.39
C GLN A 218 18.84 21.18 1.30
N ASN A 219 20.14 21.10 0.99
CA ASN A 219 20.66 20.21 -0.04
C ASN A 219 20.62 18.73 0.36
N GLU A 220 20.88 18.43 1.64
CA GLU A 220 20.76 17.06 2.17
C GLU A 220 19.31 16.63 2.29
N THR A 221 18.44 17.52 2.78
CA THR A 221 16.99 17.26 2.85
C THR A 221 16.41 17.01 1.46
N LEU A 222 16.84 17.78 0.46
CA LEU A 222 16.44 17.60 -0.93
C LEU A 222 16.91 16.26 -1.49
N SER A 223 18.13 15.83 -1.22
CA SER A 223 18.66 14.56 -1.73
C SER A 223 18.01 13.35 -1.06
N TYR A 224 17.76 13.39 0.26
CA TYR A 224 17.05 12.34 0.98
C TYR A 224 15.59 12.22 0.54
N ILE A 225 14.87 13.34 0.41
CA ILE A 225 13.48 13.34 -0.05
C ILE A 225 13.40 12.91 -1.52
N THR A 226 14.30 13.39 -2.38
CA THR A 226 14.31 13.01 -3.81
C THR A 226 14.61 11.53 -3.98
N ASN A 227 15.63 11.00 -3.29
CA ASN A 227 15.94 9.56 -3.35
C ASN A 227 14.82 8.71 -2.77
N GLY A 228 14.24 9.10 -1.62
CA GLY A 228 13.12 8.40 -1.00
C GLY A 228 11.86 8.42 -1.85
N THR A 229 11.52 9.58 -2.43
CA THR A 229 10.35 9.71 -3.33
C THR A 229 10.58 8.97 -4.65
N GLN A 230 11.78 9.00 -5.22
CA GLN A 230 12.12 8.23 -6.42
C GLN A 230 12.00 6.71 -6.16
N GLN A 231 12.45 6.24 -5.00
CA GLN A 231 12.27 4.84 -4.58
C GLN A 231 10.78 4.47 -4.41
N LEU A 232 9.97 5.38 -3.86
CA LEU A 232 8.52 5.19 -3.73
C LEU A 232 7.82 5.18 -5.09
N ILE A 233 8.13 6.13 -5.98
CA ILE A 233 7.55 6.23 -7.33
C ILE A 233 7.90 4.99 -8.15
N SER A 234 9.16 4.54 -8.11
CA SER A 234 9.57 3.29 -8.77
C SER A 234 8.85 2.06 -8.20
N SER A 235 8.70 1.96 -6.87
CA SER A 235 7.91 0.88 -6.25
C SER A 235 6.45 0.91 -6.68
N LEU A 236 5.84 2.09 -6.78
CA LEU A 236 4.47 2.26 -7.25
C LEU A 236 4.34 1.95 -8.76
N GLY A 237 5.33 2.33 -9.57
CA GLY A 237 5.38 1.96 -10.99
C GLY A 237 5.44 0.44 -11.19
N VAL A 238 6.25 -0.28 -10.41
CA VAL A 238 6.29 -1.76 -10.45
C VAL A 238 4.94 -2.36 -10.05
N LYS A 239 4.27 -1.79 -9.04
CA LYS A 239 2.91 -2.21 -8.67
C LYS A 239 1.91 -1.95 -9.79
N ASP A 240 2.00 -0.83 -10.50
CA ASP A 240 1.12 -0.52 -11.64
C ASP A 240 1.26 -1.56 -12.76
N ILE A 241 2.49 -1.91 -13.13
CA ILE A 241 2.77 -2.96 -14.11
C ILE A 241 2.20 -4.30 -13.62
N SER A 242 2.45 -4.65 -12.36
CA SER A 242 1.92 -5.89 -11.78
C SER A 242 0.39 -5.94 -11.82
N MET A 243 -0.28 -4.83 -11.51
CA MET A 243 -1.74 -4.73 -11.49
C MET A 243 -2.36 -4.86 -12.88
N LYS A 244 -1.71 -4.30 -13.91
CA LYS A 244 -2.12 -4.49 -15.31
C LYS A 244 -2.02 -5.95 -15.72
N ILE A 245 -0.93 -6.63 -15.35
CA ILE A 245 -0.76 -8.07 -15.59
C ILE A 245 -1.87 -8.87 -14.89
N PHE A 246 -2.19 -8.53 -13.63
CA PHE A 246 -3.29 -9.17 -12.92
C PHE A 246 -4.64 -8.89 -13.57
N GLU A 247 -4.90 -7.68 -14.05
CA GLU A 247 -6.12 -7.35 -14.77
C GLU A 247 -6.27 -8.25 -16.02
N ASP A 248 -5.22 -8.39 -16.82
CA ASP A 248 -5.23 -9.25 -18.01
C ASP A 248 -5.45 -10.73 -17.67
N LEU A 249 -4.79 -11.23 -16.61
CA LEU A 249 -5.00 -12.59 -16.11
C LEU A 249 -6.46 -12.82 -15.69
N THR A 250 -7.08 -11.83 -15.06
CA THR A 250 -8.44 -11.97 -14.53
C THR A 250 -9.51 -11.90 -15.61
N ARG A 251 -9.27 -11.15 -16.69
CA ARG A 251 -10.14 -11.16 -17.88
C ARG A 251 -10.06 -12.48 -18.63
N THR A 252 -8.87 -13.07 -18.71
CA THR A 252 -8.65 -14.35 -19.41
C THR A 252 -8.95 -15.57 -18.54
N TRP A 253 -9.14 -15.38 -17.23
CA TRP A 253 -9.37 -16.43 -16.25
C TRP A 253 -10.45 -17.44 -16.61
N TYR A 254 -11.61 -16.96 -17.06
CA TYR A 254 -12.71 -17.82 -17.47
C TYR A 254 -12.32 -18.76 -18.62
N TRP A 255 -11.42 -18.32 -19.52
CA TRP A 255 -10.89 -19.13 -20.61
C TRP A 255 -9.80 -20.12 -20.17
N ILE A 256 -9.15 -19.88 -19.04
CA ILE A 256 -8.14 -20.80 -18.47
C ILE A 256 -8.82 -21.93 -17.68
N LEU A 257 -10.00 -21.66 -17.13
CA LEU A 257 -10.77 -22.63 -16.34
C LEU A 257 -11.71 -23.54 -17.16
N MET A 258 -12.01 -23.19 -18.42
CA MET A 258 -12.78 -24.04 -19.36
C MET A 258 -11.84 -24.87 -20.23
#